data_AF-A0A1H8ZH76-F1
#
_entry.id   AF-A0A1H8ZH76-F1
#
_cell.length_a   1.000
_cell.length_b   1.000
_cell.length_c   1.000
_cell.angle_alpha   90.00
_cell.angle_beta   90.00
_cell.angle_gamma   90.00
#
_symmetry.space_group_name_H-M   'P 1'
#
loop_
_entity.id
_entity.type
_entity.pdbx_description
1 polymer ?
#
loop_
_entity_poly.entity_id
_entity_poly.type
_entity_poly.pdbx_seq_one_letter_code
_entity_poly.pdbx_strand_id
1 'polypeptide(L)'
;MKTRILYRLLLLVLLLCPSLVAQADDSAVYFTMGVHNTLGCDASNGNCIAKRAPSDPSDPFFPAYWISDWTMYRVMHNYQKNPPPYSNPPATLAPADYTVSRGTSYYDTTYIPADGDGFGAMMEHYEKYCLPIFPIKNNNYTCSFVSLGNKAYFLTYPQDRPKDMPACCMFSPMNHPPRQDFIKHLPYSATRSQHLDASVQAYALDLDSPQGPILFGYAFYNKASGQPPYRQPQSFYFSGDASIANAPIVSQNYTGFRIAKPDPAQTWAQVAAMCPSNPPPCQLFEPPTGQSNGHKAQWNKLMQRKP
;
A
#
# COMPACT_ATOMS: atom_id res chain seq x y z
N MET A 1 -38.90 -54.04 -1.09
CA MET A 1 -39.32 -52.84 -0.33
C MET A 1 -38.20 -52.12 0.45
N LYS A 2 -36.90 -52.49 0.35
CA LYS A 2 -35.82 -51.85 1.13
C LYS A 2 -34.85 -50.96 0.33
N THR A 3 -34.88 -50.97 -1.00
CA THR A 3 -33.93 -50.24 -1.84
C THR A 3 -34.42 -48.86 -2.34
N ARG A 4 -35.74 -48.61 -2.34
CA ARG A 4 -36.32 -47.31 -2.77
C ARG A 4 -36.29 -46.22 -1.68
N ILE A 5 -36.17 -46.61 -0.41
CA ILE A 5 -36.11 -45.66 0.73
C ILE A 5 -34.69 -45.10 0.89
N LEU A 6 -33.66 -45.91 0.61
CA LEU A 6 -32.26 -45.48 0.70
C LEU A 6 -31.90 -44.41 -0.35
N TYR A 7 -32.46 -44.52 -1.57
CA TYR A 7 -32.23 -43.53 -2.63
C TYR A 7 -32.92 -42.18 -2.38
N ARG A 8 -34.03 -42.16 -1.63
CA ARG A 8 -34.72 -40.90 -1.28
C ARG A 8 -34.07 -40.16 -0.10
N LEU A 9 -33.36 -40.88 0.78
CA LEU A 9 -32.59 -40.26 1.87
C LEU A 9 -31.25 -39.67 1.39
N LEU A 10 -30.61 -40.23 0.37
CA LEU A 10 -29.37 -39.65 -0.19
C LEU A 10 -29.59 -38.34 -0.95
N LEU A 11 -30.76 -38.16 -1.57
CA LEU A 11 -31.12 -36.93 -2.29
C LEU A 11 -31.52 -35.76 -1.36
N LEU A 12 -31.87 -36.04 -0.10
CA LEU A 12 -32.22 -35.00 0.88
C LEU A 12 -30.99 -34.43 1.62
N VAL A 13 -29.88 -35.17 1.67
CA VAL A 13 -28.61 -34.67 2.27
C VAL A 13 -27.88 -33.71 1.32
N LEU A 14 -28.09 -33.83 0.00
CA LEU A 14 -27.51 -32.91 -1.00
C LEU A 14 -28.24 -31.56 -1.11
N LEU A 15 -29.44 -31.43 -0.53
CA LEU A 15 -30.23 -30.18 -0.52
C LEU A 15 -30.09 -29.38 0.79
N LEU A 16 -29.32 -29.89 1.75
CA LEU A 16 -29.09 -29.27 3.07
C LEU A 16 -27.62 -28.90 3.33
N CYS A 17 -26.73 -29.13 2.37
CA CYS A 17 -25.49 -28.36 2.31
C CYS A 17 -25.84 -27.06 1.61
N PRO A 18 -26.01 -25.91 2.30
CA PRO A 18 -25.75 -24.67 1.63
C PRO A 18 -24.31 -24.82 1.14
N SER A 19 -24.17 -24.93 -0.18
CA SER A 19 -22.93 -24.58 -0.83
C SER A 19 -22.59 -23.21 -0.28
N LEU A 20 -21.72 -23.15 0.73
CA LEU A 20 -20.91 -21.98 1.02
C LEU A 20 -20.00 -21.87 -0.20
N VAL A 21 -20.61 -21.45 -1.30
CA VAL A 21 -19.96 -20.61 -2.28
C VAL A 21 -19.54 -19.43 -1.43
N ALA A 22 -18.32 -19.47 -0.92
CA ALA A 22 -17.62 -18.28 -0.54
C ALA A 22 -17.64 -17.42 -1.81
N GLN A 23 -18.64 -16.54 -1.94
CA GLN A 23 -18.49 -15.37 -2.77
C GLN A 23 -17.23 -14.73 -2.22
N ALA A 24 -16.14 -14.78 -3.00
CA ALA A 24 -15.03 -13.89 -2.81
C ALA A 24 -15.66 -12.51 -2.79
N ASP A 25 -15.70 -11.91 -1.61
CA ASP A 25 -16.27 -10.60 -1.43
C ASP A 25 -15.32 -9.64 -2.17
N ASP A 26 -15.73 -9.18 -3.36
CA ASP A 26 -15.04 -8.14 -4.14
C ASP A 26 -14.90 -6.81 -3.34
N SER A 27 -15.41 -6.76 -2.10
CA SER A 27 -15.45 -5.60 -1.20
C SER A 27 -14.09 -5.04 -0.78
N ALA A 28 -13.01 -5.83 -0.85
CA ALA A 28 -11.67 -5.44 -0.42
C ALA A 28 -10.66 -5.26 -1.57
N VAL A 29 -11.12 -4.97 -2.78
CA VAL A 29 -10.27 -4.55 -3.90
C VAL A 29 -10.32 -3.03 -4.03
N TYR A 30 -9.16 -2.38 -3.88
CA TYR A 30 -9.03 -0.93 -3.92
C TYR A 30 -8.42 -0.49 -5.23
N PHE A 31 -8.90 0.60 -5.80
CA PHE A 31 -8.29 1.17 -6.99
C PHE A 31 -6.90 1.76 -6.68
N THR A 32 -5.89 1.41 -7.48
CA THR A 32 -4.48 1.81 -7.22
C THR A 32 -3.78 2.43 -8.43
N MET A 33 -4.55 2.85 -9.45
CA MET A 33 -4.03 3.47 -10.67
C MET A 33 -3.01 2.60 -11.44
N GLY A 34 -3.04 1.27 -11.30
CA GLY A 34 -2.05 0.39 -11.94
C GLY A 34 -0.83 0.05 -11.07
N VAL A 35 -0.64 0.74 -9.93
CA VAL A 35 0.56 0.54 -9.10
C VAL A 35 0.55 -0.82 -8.41
N HIS A 36 -0.57 -1.20 -7.81
CA HIS A 36 -0.72 -2.47 -7.07
C HIS A 36 -1.77 -3.41 -7.67
N ASN A 37 -2.57 -2.95 -8.62
CA ASN A 37 -3.52 -3.75 -9.38
C ASN A 37 -3.99 -2.99 -10.62
N THR A 38 -4.66 -3.69 -11.51
CA THR A 38 -5.25 -3.13 -12.74
C THR A 38 -6.75 -2.85 -12.60
N LEU A 39 -7.32 -2.90 -11.39
CA LEU A 39 -8.71 -2.50 -11.17
C LEU A 39 -8.90 -1.10 -11.77
N GLY A 40 -9.96 -0.90 -12.55
CA GLY A 40 -10.30 0.40 -13.14
C GLY A 40 -9.32 0.92 -14.21
N CYS A 41 -8.29 0.16 -14.61
CA CYS A 41 -7.36 0.53 -15.67
C CYS A 41 -7.73 -0.21 -16.96
N ASP A 42 -8.08 0.55 -18.00
CA ASP A 42 -8.56 0.00 -19.26
C ASP A 42 -8.18 0.87 -20.47
N ALA A 43 -8.49 0.42 -21.68
CA ALA A 43 -8.15 1.14 -22.91
C ALA A 43 -8.71 2.58 -22.95
N SER A 44 -9.84 2.85 -22.30
CA SER A 44 -10.47 4.18 -22.30
C SER A 44 -9.69 5.22 -21.49
N ASN A 45 -8.92 4.79 -20.49
CA ASN A 45 -8.04 5.64 -19.69
C ASN A 45 -6.54 5.41 -19.95
N GLY A 46 -6.21 4.73 -21.06
CA GLY A 46 -4.83 4.43 -21.43
C GLY A 46 -4.16 3.41 -20.49
N ASN A 47 -4.94 2.49 -19.91
CA ASN A 47 -4.51 1.50 -18.93
C ASN A 47 -3.83 2.13 -17.70
N CYS A 48 -4.33 3.31 -17.28
CA CYS A 48 -3.70 4.13 -16.24
C CYS A 48 -2.22 4.46 -16.50
N ILE A 49 -1.76 4.49 -17.76
CA ILE A 49 -0.40 4.92 -18.09
C ILE A 49 -0.41 6.44 -18.18
N ALA A 50 0.41 7.07 -17.35
CA ALA A 50 0.54 8.51 -17.34
C ALA A 50 1.26 8.99 -18.61
N LYS A 51 0.71 10.04 -19.23
CA LYS A 51 1.34 10.66 -20.41
C LYS A 51 2.68 11.29 -20.02
N ARG A 52 3.63 11.27 -20.94
CA ARG A 52 4.95 11.91 -20.83
C ARG A 52 5.10 12.95 -21.94
N ALA A 53 5.60 14.14 -21.61
CA ALA A 53 6.09 15.09 -22.60
C ALA A 53 7.46 14.65 -23.12
N PRO A 54 7.86 15.05 -24.34
CA PRO A 54 9.20 14.75 -24.87
C PRO A 54 10.35 15.27 -24.00
N SER A 55 10.10 16.31 -23.20
CA SER A 55 11.04 16.91 -22.26
C SER A 55 11.08 16.23 -20.88
N ASP A 56 10.14 15.33 -20.60
CA ASP A 56 10.06 14.67 -19.30
C ASP A 56 11.24 13.67 -19.15
N PRO A 57 11.75 13.48 -17.92
CA PRO A 57 12.77 12.47 -17.67
C PRO A 57 12.23 11.06 -17.92
N SER A 58 13.12 10.14 -18.26
CA SER A 58 12.78 8.72 -18.36
C SER A 58 12.31 8.15 -17.03
N ASP A 59 11.37 7.21 -17.06
CA ASP A 59 10.86 6.58 -15.85
C ASP A 59 11.96 5.78 -15.11
N PRO A 60 12.14 5.99 -13.80
CA PRO A 60 12.98 5.14 -12.98
C PRO A 60 12.36 3.76 -12.80
N PHE A 61 13.23 2.75 -12.62
CA PHE A 61 12.84 1.38 -12.33
C PHE A 61 13.31 1.01 -10.92
N PHE A 62 12.51 0.25 -10.19
CA PHE A 62 12.99 -0.42 -8.99
C PHE A 62 13.98 -1.53 -9.36
N PRO A 63 15.07 -1.72 -8.58
CA PRO A 63 15.88 -2.93 -8.65
C PRO A 63 15.04 -4.20 -8.40
N ALA A 64 15.51 -5.36 -8.87
CA ALA A 64 14.77 -6.62 -8.76
C ALA A 64 14.50 -7.02 -7.31
N TYR A 65 15.43 -6.70 -6.42
CA TYR A 65 15.25 -6.81 -4.98
C TYR A 65 16.00 -5.66 -4.30
N TRP A 66 15.45 -5.19 -3.19
CA TRP A 66 16.08 -4.16 -2.39
C TRP A 66 15.49 -4.15 -0.99
N ILE A 67 16.25 -3.53 -0.08
CA ILE A 67 15.83 -3.24 1.28
C ILE A 67 16.14 -1.77 1.55
N SER A 68 15.22 -1.07 2.19
CA SER A 68 15.47 0.29 2.65
C SER A 68 14.76 0.52 3.97
N ASP A 69 15.50 1.04 4.93
CA ASP A 69 14.87 1.66 6.09
C ASP A 69 14.22 2.97 5.64
N TRP A 70 13.35 3.52 6.47
CA TRP A 70 12.78 4.84 6.21
C TRP A 70 12.46 5.56 7.51
N THR A 71 12.49 6.89 7.43
CA THR A 71 11.92 7.77 8.43
C THR A 71 10.64 8.37 7.87
N MET A 72 9.53 8.19 8.58
CA MET A 72 8.23 8.71 8.19
C MET A 72 7.92 9.99 8.95
N TYR A 73 7.54 11.01 8.21
CA TYR A 73 7.04 12.27 8.73
C TYR A 73 5.56 12.38 8.40
N ARG A 74 4.71 12.31 9.43
CA ARG A 74 3.28 12.67 9.31
C ARG A 74 3.15 14.14 9.66
N VAL A 75 2.86 14.98 8.69
CA VAL A 75 2.71 16.43 8.86
C VAL A 75 1.22 16.75 9.00
N MET A 76 0.83 17.24 10.17
CA MET A 76 -0.57 17.53 10.52
C MET A 76 -0.95 18.98 10.27
N HIS A 77 0.01 19.91 10.42
CA HIS A 77 -0.22 21.35 10.28
C HIS A 77 0.75 21.96 9.26
N ASN A 78 0.35 23.07 8.64
CA ASN A 78 1.17 23.82 7.67
C ASN A 78 1.65 23.00 6.45
N TYR A 79 1.10 21.81 6.21
CA TYR A 79 1.53 20.90 5.14
C TYR A 79 1.34 21.50 3.75
N GLN A 80 0.35 22.37 3.55
CA GLN A 80 0.06 23.02 2.26
C GLN A 80 1.21 23.92 1.80
N LYS A 81 1.96 24.50 2.75
CA LYS A 81 3.13 25.35 2.48
C LYS A 81 4.43 24.55 2.45
N ASN A 82 4.38 23.28 2.81
CA ASN A 82 5.53 22.40 2.98
C ASN A 82 5.33 21.07 2.25
N PRO A 83 5.04 21.07 0.93
CA PRO A 83 4.77 19.85 0.20
C PRO A 83 6.04 18.97 0.07
N PRO A 84 5.91 17.63 0.11
CA PRO A 84 7.00 16.72 -0.23
C PRO A 84 7.30 16.78 -1.76
N PRO A 85 8.48 16.31 -2.19
CA PRO A 85 9.51 15.64 -1.40
C PRO A 85 10.38 16.62 -0.61
N TYR A 86 10.87 16.15 0.54
CA TYR A 86 11.91 16.78 1.35
C TYR A 86 12.71 15.67 2.05
N SER A 87 13.95 15.92 2.46
CA SER A 87 14.78 14.92 3.16
C SER A 87 14.51 14.88 4.66
N ASN A 88 14.16 16.03 5.23
CA ASN A 88 13.75 16.24 6.61
C ASN A 88 12.59 17.24 6.63
N PRO A 89 11.80 17.32 7.71
CA PRO A 89 10.77 18.34 7.86
C PRO A 89 11.36 19.72 7.56
N PRO A 90 10.76 20.50 6.65
CA PRO A 90 11.22 21.85 6.35
C PRO A 90 11.34 22.70 7.61
N ALA A 91 12.33 23.61 7.66
CA ALA A 91 12.60 24.46 8.83
C ALA A 91 11.44 25.38 9.22
N THR A 92 10.47 25.56 8.32
CA THR A 92 9.20 26.26 8.48
C THR A 92 8.14 25.46 9.25
N LEU A 93 8.38 24.17 9.54
CA LEU A 93 7.53 23.35 10.40
C LEU A 93 8.08 23.35 11.83
N ALA A 94 7.21 23.57 12.80
CA ALA A 94 7.55 23.38 14.21
C ALA A 94 7.46 21.87 14.58
N PRO A 95 8.13 21.41 15.66
CA PRO A 95 8.00 20.03 16.12
C PRO A 95 6.56 19.59 16.44
N ALA A 96 5.66 20.53 16.73
CA ALA A 96 4.23 20.25 16.95
C ALA A 96 3.44 20.05 15.64
N ASP A 97 4.03 20.40 14.48
CA ASP A 97 3.38 20.29 13.18
C ASP A 97 3.51 18.90 12.56
N TYR A 98 4.43 18.05 13.07
CA TYR A 98 4.68 16.72 12.54
C TYR A 98 4.98 15.68 13.62
N THR A 99 4.72 14.40 13.33
CA THR A 99 5.21 13.26 14.12
C THR A 99 6.21 12.45 13.30
N VAL A 100 7.14 11.80 13.99
CA VAL A 100 8.18 10.96 13.37
C VAL A 100 7.96 9.51 13.74
N SER A 101 8.04 8.62 12.76
CA SER A 101 8.15 7.18 12.98
C SER A 101 9.16 6.55 12.02
N ARG A 102 9.38 5.24 12.15
CA ARG A 102 10.39 4.50 11.39
C ARG A 102 9.85 3.15 10.95
N GLY A 103 10.59 2.55 10.03
CA GLY A 103 10.34 1.20 9.57
C GLY A 103 11.26 0.82 8.43
N THR A 104 10.93 -0.29 7.78
CA THR A 104 11.73 -0.85 6.70
C THR A 104 10.83 -1.41 5.61
N SER A 105 11.17 -1.11 4.37
CA SER A 105 10.56 -1.70 3.18
C SER A 105 11.50 -2.76 2.59
N TYR A 106 10.92 -3.91 2.27
CA TYR A 106 11.57 -5.05 1.64
C TYR A 106 10.87 -5.33 0.32
N TYR A 107 11.63 -5.60 -0.72
CA TYR A 107 11.10 -5.85 -2.05
C TYR A 107 11.87 -6.97 -2.74
N ASP A 108 11.14 -7.87 -3.41
CA ASP A 108 11.69 -8.92 -4.26
C ASP A 108 10.71 -9.27 -5.39
N THR A 109 10.95 -8.78 -6.60
CA THR A 109 10.14 -9.12 -7.77
C THR A 109 10.35 -10.56 -8.27
N THR A 110 11.37 -11.27 -7.78
CA THR A 110 11.70 -12.64 -8.21
C THR A 110 10.96 -13.72 -7.41
N TYR A 111 10.29 -13.32 -6.32
CA TYR A 111 9.50 -14.22 -5.49
C TYR A 111 8.31 -14.81 -6.28
N ILE A 112 8.08 -16.11 -6.14
CA ILE A 112 6.90 -16.80 -6.65
C ILE A 112 6.17 -17.41 -5.45
N PRO A 113 4.90 -17.05 -5.19
CA PRO A 113 4.09 -17.67 -4.17
C PRO A 113 3.95 -19.19 -4.38
N ALA A 114 3.81 -19.95 -3.28
CA ALA A 114 3.69 -21.40 -3.35
C ALA A 114 2.43 -21.89 -4.11
N ASP A 115 1.38 -21.09 -4.15
CA ASP A 115 0.15 -21.36 -4.90
C ASP A 115 0.19 -20.86 -6.36
N GLY A 116 1.29 -20.23 -6.77
CA GLY A 116 1.48 -19.72 -8.13
C GLY A 116 0.66 -18.48 -8.49
N ASP A 117 -0.02 -17.85 -7.53
CA ASP A 117 -0.87 -16.68 -7.79
C ASP A 117 -0.03 -15.40 -7.96
N GLY A 118 0.42 -15.16 -9.19
CA GLY A 118 1.21 -13.98 -9.55
C GLY A 118 2.68 -14.13 -9.14
N PHE A 119 3.36 -12.99 -8.97
CA PHE A 119 4.77 -12.94 -8.62
C PHE A 119 5.11 -11.66 -7.86
N GLY A 120 6.28 -11.67 -7.24
CA GLY A 120 6.82 -10.59 -6.42
C GLY A 120 6.38 -10.67 -4.97
N ALA A 121 7.22 -10.13 -4.09
CA ALA A 121 6.90 -9.88 -2.69
C ALA A 121 7.31 -8.46 -2.30
N MET A 122 6.51 -7.85 -1.44
CA MET A 122 6.85 -6.61 -0.75
C MET A 122 6.37 -6.69 0.68
N MET A 123 7.18 -6.16 1.60
CA MET A 123 6.77 -5.94 2.98
C MET A 123 7.15 -4.51 3.37
N GLU A 124 6.21 -3.77 3.91
CA GLU A 124 6.47 -2.54 4.65
C GLU A 124 6.23 -2.82 6.12
N HIS A 125 7.30 -2.80 6.92
CA HIS A 125 7.26 -2.96 8.35
C HIS A 125 7.27 -1.59 9.03
N TYR A 126 6.29 -1.33 9.88
CA TYR A 126 6.11 -0.06 10.59
C TYR A 126 6.39 -0.27 12.09
N GLU A 127 7.36 0.46 12.64
CA GLU A 127 7.74 0.34 14.05
C GLU A 127 6.93 1.31 14.92
N LYS A 128 6.17 0.77 15.88
CA LYS A 128 5.37 1.50 16.88
C LYS A 128 4.28 2.43 16.33
N TYR A 129 4.32 2.83 15.07
CA TYR A 129 3.30 3.67 14.44
C TYR A 129 2.94 3.10 13.07
N CYS A 130 1.78 2.44 13.02
CA CYS A 130 1.27 1.80 11.83
C CYS A 130 0.84 2.81 10.76
N LEU A 131 0.81 2.35 9.50
CA LEU A 131 0.44 3.13 8.31
C LEU A 131 -0.84 3.96 8.52
N PRO A 132 -0.76 5.31 8.46
CA PRO A 132 -1.86 6.20 8.82
C PRO A 132 -2.87 6.44 7.68
N ILE A 133 -3.09 5.46 6.80
CA ILE A 133 -4.14 5.53 5.75
C ILE A 133 -5.50 5.05 6.26
N PHE A 134 -5.51 4.30 7.36
CA PHE A 134 -6.74 3.79 7.97
C PHE A 134 -7.29 4.83 8.94
N PRO A 135 -8.61 4.97 9.03
CA PRO A 135 -9.27 5.90 9.93
C PRO A 135 -9.24 5.41 11.40
N ILE A 136 -8.03 5.13 11.91
CA ILE A 136 -7.77 4.63 13.26
C ILE A 136 -7.18 5.77 14.09
N LYS A 137 -7.91 6.19 15.13
CA LYS A 137 -7.54 7.36 15.96
C LYS A 137 -6.17 7.20 16.64
N ASN A 138 -5.88 5.99 17.09
CA ASN A 138 -4.60 5.64 17.69
C ASN A 138 -3.92 4.54 16.88
N ASN A 139 -3.07 4.94 15.95
CA ASN A 139 -2.25 4.04 15.15
C ASN A 139 -0.87 3.76 15.78
N ASN A 140 -0.70 4.00 17.09
CA ASN A 140 0.55 3.75 17.83
C ASN A 140 0.69 2.25 18.19
N TYR A 141 0.90 1.42 17.16
CA TYR A 141 1.25 0.01 17.28
C TYR A 141 2.11 -0.43 16.08
N THR A 142 2.83 -1.53 16.23
CA THR A 142 3.69 -2.11 15.20
C THR A 142 2.87 -2.95 14.23
N CYS A 143 3.10 -2.78 12.93
CA CYS A 143 2.35 -3.51 11.91
C CYS A 143 3.18 -3.76 10.65
N SER A 144 2.71 -4.66 9.79
CA SER A 144 3.30 -4.90 8.49
C SER A 144 2.24 -5.02 7.40
N PHE A 145 2.47 -4.34 6.27
CA PHE A 145 1.76 -4.56 5.02
C PHE A 145 2.59 -5.50 4.16
N VAL A 146 2.02 -6.63 3.76
CA VAL A 146 2.74 -7.66 3.00
C VAL A 146 1.97 -8.01 1.74
N SER A 147 2.51 -7.71 0.57
CA SER A 147 1.98 -8.18 -0.72
C SER A 147 2.78 -9.39 -1.19
N LEU A 148 2.10 -10.50 -1.52
CA LEU A 148 2.65 -11.75 -2.04
C LEU A 148 1.90 -12.16 -3.29
N GLY A 149 2.59 -12.11 -4.43
CA GLY A 149 1.97 -12.35 -5.71
C GLY A 149 0.89 -11.31 -5.97
N ASN A 150 -0.37 -11.74 -6.12
CA ASN A 150 -1.51 -10.84 -6.30
C ASN A 150 -2.27 -10.52 -5.01
N LYS A 151 -1.85 -11.02 -3.85
CA LYS A 151 -2.58 -10.86 -2.58
C LYS A 151 -1.83 -9.97 -1.61
N ALA A 152 -2.57 -9.23 -0.77
CA ALA A 152 -2.00 -8.44 0.31
C ALA A 152 -2.59 -8.83 1.66
N TYR A 153 -1.73 -8.84 2.67
CA TYR A 153 -2.01 -9.20 4.05
C TYR A 153 -1.60 -8.05 4.96
N PHE A 154 -2.26 -7.97 6.11
CA PHE A 154 -1.91 -7.05 7.17
C PHE A 154 -1.57 -7.83 8.43
N LEU A 155 -0.40 -7.58 8.99
CA LEU A 155 0.10 -8.23 10.20
C LEU A 155 0.20 -7.22 11.34
N THR A 156 -0.13 -7.66 12.55
CA THR A 156 0.10 -6.90 13.78
C THR A 156 0.81 -7.76 14.82
N TYR A 157 1.47 -7.17 15.81
CA TYR A 157 2.38 -7.91 16.67
C TYR A 157 1.99 -7.88 18.15
N PRO A 158 2.11 -8.99 18.90
CA PRO A 158 1.55 -9.11 20.26
C PRO A 158 2.03 -8.07 21.27
N GLN A 159 3.17 -7.40 21.04
CA GLN A 159 3.78 -6.48 21.99
C GLN A 159 2.97 -5.20 22.14
N ASP A 160 2.31 -4.75 21.08
CA ASP A 160 1.55 -3.50 21.05
C ASP A 160 0.25 -3.56 20.20
N ARG A 161 -0.13 -4.75 19.71
CA ARG A 161 -1.38 -4.96 18.97
C ARG A 161 -2.61 -4.49 19.77
N PRO A 162 -3.50 -3.69 19.15
CA PRO A 162 -4.78 -3.33 19.74
C PRO A 162 -5.63 -4.57 20.08
N LYS A 163 -6.32 -4.56 21.22
CA LYS A 163 -7.03 -5.72 21.81
C LYS A 163 -7.93 -6.49 20.83
N ASP A 164 -8.63 -5.77 19.95
CA ASP A 164 -9.63 -6.35 19.05
C ASP A 164 -9.11 -6.50 17.61
N MET A 165 -7.83 -6.23 17.37
CA MET A 165 -7.22 -6.38 16.06
C MET A 165 -6.66 -7.81 15.90
N PRO A 166 -6.91 -8.50 14.78
CA PRO A 166 -6.36 -9.84 14.58
C PRO A 166 -4.84 -9.79 14.33
N ALA A 167 -4.16 -10.91 14.60
CA ALA A 167 -2.74 -11.06 14.29
C ALA A 167 -2.43 -10.91 12.80
N CYS A 168 -3.33 -11.41 11.98
CA CYS A 168 -3.29 -11.32 10.55
C CYS A 168 -4.70 -11.25 9.97
N CYS A 169 -4.86 -10.49 8.89
CA CYS A 169 -6.03 -10.49 8.03
C CYS A 169 -5.62 -10.33 6.56
N MET A 170 -6.50 -10.75 5.63
CA MET A 170 -6.36 -10.49 4.19
C MET A 170 -6.75 -9.04 3.91
N PHE A 171 -5.79 -8.21 3.52
CA PHE A 171 -6.05 -6.82 3.17
C PHE A 171 -6.76 -6.71 1.83
N SER A 172 -6.28 -7.45 0.82
CA SER A 172 -6.90 -7.45 -0.50
C SER A 172 -6.54 -8.71 -1.27
N PRO A 173 -7.51 -9.34 -1.96
CA PRO A 173 -7.22 -10.47 -2.84
C PRO A 173 -6.60 -10.04 -4.19
N MET A 174 -6.49 -8.73 -4.44
CA MET A 174 -5.97 -8.18 -5.70
C MET A 174 -5.13 -6.93 -5.42
N ASN A 175 -3.97 -7.15 -4.82
CA ASN A 175 -2.97 -6.13 -4.52
C ASN A 175 -1.56 -6.76 -4.55
N HIS A 176 -0.90 -6.62 -5.69
CA HIS A 176 0.48 -7.05 -5.90
C HIS A 176 1.48 -6.00 -5.41
N PRO A 177 2.74 -6.38 -5.14
CA PRO A 177 3.83 -5.42 -4.99
C PRO A 177 3.91 -4.48 -6.20
N PRO A 178 4.33 -3.20 -6.05
CA PRO A 178 4.60 -2.34 -7.19
C PRO A 178 5.53 -3.03 -8.18
N ARG A 179 5.13 -3.09 -9.45
CA ARG A 179 6.00 -3.63 -10.51
C ARG A 179 7.22 -2.74 -10.66
N GLN A 180 8.34 -3.26 -11.17
CA GLN A 180 9.57 -2.47 -11.27
C GLN A 180 9.40 -1.17 -12.06
N ASP A 181 8.47 -1.16 -13.01
CA ASP A 181 8.14 -0.06 -13.91
C ASP A 181 6.91 0.75 -13.46
N PHE A 182 6.42 0.58 -12.22
CA PHE A 182 5.16 1.16 -11.76
C PHE A 182 5.08 2.69 -11.89
N ILE A 183 6.23 3.39 -11.97
CA ILE A 183 6.27 4.85 -12.13
C ILE A 183 5.63 5.32 -13.43
N LYS A 184 5.52 4.47 -14.45
CA LYS A 184 4.74 4.74 -15.66
C LYS A 184 3.27 5.12 -15.37
N HIS A 185 2.75 4.74 -14.20
CA HIS A 185 1.39 5.02 -13.77
C HIS A 185 1.21 6.39 -13.11
N LEU A 186 2.30 7.06 -12.74
CA LEU A 186 2.27 8.36 -12.07
C LEU A 186 2.72 9.46 -13.04
N PRO A 187 2.04 10.62 -13.09
CA PRO A 187 2.48 11.72 -13.93
C PRO A 187 3.73 12.37 -13.32
N TYR A 188 4.63 12.80 -14.19
CA TYR A 188 5.81 13.56 -13.79
C TYR A 188 5.39 14.94 -13.24
N SER A 189 6.03 15.36 -12.15
CA SER A 189 5.80 16.65 -11.50
C SER A 189 7.05 17.52 -11.60
N ALA A 190 7.08 18.42 -12.60
CA ALA A 190 8.18 19.37 -12.78
C ALA A 190 8.39 20.26 -11.54
N THR A 191 7.30 20.73 -10.91
CA THR A 191 7.34 21.56 -9.71
C THR A 191 8.00 20.84 -8.53
N ARG A 192 7.54 19.63 -8.20
CA ARG A 192 8.14 18.84 -7.10
C ARG A 192 9.56 18.40 -7.40
N SER A 193 9.91 18.25 -8.68
CA SER A 193 11.27 17.93 -9.10
C SER A 193 12.24 19.12 -8.93
N GLN A 194 11.76 20.33 -8.63
CA GLN A 194 12.63 21.45 -8.22
C GLN A 194 12.99 21.41 -6.73
N HIS A 195 12.31 20.58 -5.92
CA HIS A 195 12.67 20.43 -4.52
C HIS A 195 14.05 19.78 -4.38
N LEU A 196 14.64 19.95 -3.20
CA LEU A 196 15.97 19.41 -2.88
C LEU A 196 17.01 19.86 -3.92
N ASP A 197 17.00 21.15 -4.26
CA ASP A 197 17.90 21.77 -5.23
C ASP A 197 17.91 21.06 -6.59
N ALA A 198 16.72 20.67 -7.05
CA ALA A 198 16.50 19.90 -8.27
C ALA A 198 17.28 18.57 -8.35
N SER A 199 17.62 17.96 -7.20
CA SER A 199 18.35 16.67 -7.15
C SER A 199 17.47 15.45 -7.35
N VAL A 200 16.15 15.62 -7.49
CA VAL A 200 15.17 14.54 -7.59
C VAL A 200 14.30 14.63 -8.84
N GLN A 201 13.72 13.50 -9.23
CA GLN A 201 12.61 13.38 -10.16
C GLN A 201 11.39 12.92 -9.37
N ALA A 202 10.34 13.71 -9.37
CA ALA A 202 9.12 13.46 -8.62
C ALA A 202 7.97 13.10 -9.55
N TYR A 203 7.20 12.09 -9.16
CA TYR A 203 6.03 11.59 -9.88
C TYR A 203 4.88 11.50 -8.89
N ALA A 204 3.77 12.20 -9.15
CA ALA A 204 2.72 12.35 -8.14
C ALA A 204 1.35 12.61 -8.76
N LEU A 205 0.32 12.07 -8.12
CA LEU A 205 -1.07 12.44 -8.33
C LEU A 205 -1.52 13.35 -7.18
N ASP A 206 -2.11 14.49 -7.54
CA ASP A 206 -2.85 15.37 -6.65
C ASP A 206 -4.32 15.34 -7.07
N LEU A 207 -5.21 14.96 -6.15
CA LEU A 207 -6.65 15.07 -6.36
C LEU A 207 -7.32 15.85 -5.24
N ASP A 208 -8.32 16.64 -5.63
CA ASP A 208 -9.25 17.24 -4.69
C ASP A 208 -10.23 16.19 -4.18
N SER A 209 -10.48 16.20 -2.87
CA SER A 209 -11.53 15.38 -2.24
C SER A 209 -12.20 16.17 -1.12
N PRO A 210 -13.50 15.98 -0.86
CA PRO A 210 -14.21 16.63 0.25
C PRO A 210 -13.57 16.38 1.62
N GLN A 211 -12.79 15.31 1.77
CA GLN A 211 -12.08 14.94 3.00
C GLN A 211 -10.67 15.54 3.10
N GLY A 212 -10.23 16.33 2.10
CA GLY A 212 -8.88 16.89 2.00
C GLY A 212 -8.15 16.43 0.74
N PRO A 213 -7.01 17.06 0.38
CA PRO A 213 -6.26 16.70 -0.82
C PRO A 213 -5.74 15.26 -0.72
N ILE A 214 -5.89 14.49 -1.80
CA ILE A 214 -5.30 13.16 -1.95
C ILE A 214 -4.00 13.31 -2.72
N LEU A 215 -2.90 13.02 -2.05
CA LEU A 215 -1.56 12.91 -2.61
C LEU A 215 -1.19 11.45 -2.71
N PHE A 216 -0.57 11.05 -3.81
CA PHE A 216 0.14 9.78 -3.93
C PHE A 216 1.31 9.96 -4.89
N GLY A 217 2.53 9.78 -4.42
CA GLY A 217 3.69 10.03 -5.27
C GLY A 217 4.99 9.49 -4.72
N TYR A 218 5.96 9.40 -5.61
CA TYR A 218 7.30 8.91 -5.34
C TYR A 218 8.30 9.94 -5.85
N ALA A 219 9.45 10.02 -5.19
CA ALA A 219 10.61 10.75 -5.69
C ALA A 219 11.82 9.83 -5.75
N PHE A 220 12.65 10.05 -6.76
CA PHE A 220 13.91 9.33 -6.98
C PHE A 220 15.02 10.35 -7.15
N TYR A 221 16.23 10.03 -6.71
CA TYR A 221 17.38 10.85 -7.06
C TYR A 221 17.56 10.86 -8.59
N ASN A 222 17.80 12.04 -9.16
CA ASN A 222 17.86 12.20 -10.62
C ASN A 222 19.12 11.56 -11.24
N LYS A 223 20.19 11.41 -10.45
CA LYS A 223 21.43 10.72 -10.84
C LYS A 223 21.27 9.22 -10.68
N ALA A 224 21.46 8.48 -11.77
CA ALA A 224 21.56 7.04 -11.71
C ALA A 224 22.89 6.60 -11.06
N SER A 225 22.86 5.47 -10.36
CA SER A 225 24.00 4.85 -9.70
C SER A 225 23.89 3.33 -9.76
N GLY A 226 24.92 2.58 -9.32
CA GLY A 226 24.89 1.12 -9.28
C GLY A 226 25.09 0.42 -10.64
N GLN A 227 24.96 -0.91 -10.62
CA GLN A 227 25.14 -1.78 -11.79
C GLN A 227 24.08 -2.90 -11.80
N PRO A 228 23.18 -2.96 -12.81
CA PRO A 228 22.98 -1.93 -13.84
C PRO A 228 22.56 -0.58 -13.22
N PRO A 229 22.77 0.55 -13.93
CA PRO A 229 22.40 1.85 -13.40
C PRO A 229 20.91 1.94 -13.05
N TYR A 230 20.61 2.42 -11.85
CA TYR A 230 19.26 2.68 -11.34
C TYR A 230 19.21 4.01 -10.62
N ARG A 231 18.02 4.62 -10.54
CA ARG A 231 17.80 5.80 -9.70
C ARG A 231 17.33 5.34 -8.33
N GLN A 232 18.03 5.75 -7.30
CA GLN A 232 17.68 5.36 -5.93
C GLN A 232 16.37 6.06 -5.52
N PRO A 233 15.39 5.33 -4.94
CA PRO A 233 14.23 5.94 -4.32
C PRO A 233 14.63 6.90 -3.20
N GLN A 234 14.04 8.09 -3.21
CA GLN A 234 14.28 9.12 -2.20
C GLN A 234 13.13 9.16 -1.19
N SER A 235 11.89 9.21 -1.66
CA SER A 235 10.71 9.15 -0.78
C SER A 235 9.50 8.54 -1.47
N PHE A 236 8.62 7.96 -0.67
CA PHE A 236 7.22 7.73 -0.99
C PHE A 236 6.39 8.69 -0.13
N TYR A 237 5.45 9.41 -0.73
CA TYR A 237 4.62 10.38 -0.04
C TYR A 237 3.16 10.26 -0.47
N PHE A 238 2.27 10.39 0.50
CA PHE A 238 0.85 10.16 0.30
C PHE A 238 0.00 10.92 1.32
N SER A 239 -1.29 11.07 1.03
CA SER A 239 -2.29 11.48 2.01
C SER A 239 -2.82 10.26 2.74
N GLY A 240 -2.76 10.29 4.07
CA GLY A 240 -3.44 9.34 4.93
C GLY A 240 -4.89 9.73 5.18
N ASP A 241 -5.48 9.21 6.25
CA ASP A 241 -6.77 9.70 6.72
C ASP A 241 -6.59 11.05 7.44
N ALA A 242 -7.03 12.12 6.79
CA ALA A 242 -6.95 13.48 7.32
C ALA A 242 -7.96 13.75 8.46
N SER A 243 -8.93 12.86 8.67
CA SER A 243 -10.02 13.08 9.63
C SER A 243 -9.72 12.51 11.02
N ILE A 244 -9.63 11.18 11.15
CA ILE A 244 -9.48 10.47 12.41
C ILE A 244 -8.03 10.21 12.74
N ALA A 245 -7.22 9.78 11.77
CA ALA A 245 -5.78 9.54 11.95
C ALA A 245 -4.94 10.84 11.92
N ASN A 246 -5.57 11.95 11.54
CA ASN A 246 -4.96 13.27 11.36
C ASN A 246 -3.64 13.19 10.56
N ALA A 247 -3.70 12.60 9.37
CA ALA A 247 -2.54 12.36 8.53
C ALA A 247 -2.70 12.97 7.12
N PRO A 248 -2.91 14.29 7.00
CA PRO A 248 -3.20 14.92 5.70
C PRO A 248 -2.04 14.76 4.72
N ILE A 249 -0.79 14.80 5.17
CA ILE A 249 0.39 14.51 4.36
C ILE A 249 1.36 13.63 5.15
N VAL A 250 1.85 12.59 4.49
CA VAL A 250 2.85 11.67 5.00
C VAL A 250 3.99 11.59 4.00
N SER A 251 5.23 11.67 4.48
CA SER A 251 6.44 11.45 3.69
C SER A 251 7.27 10.35 4.34
N GLN A 252 7.39 9.20 3.69
CA GLN A 252 8.31 8.14 4.03
C GLN A 252 9.60 8.35 3.24
N ASN A 253 10.65 8.78 3.95
CA ASN A 253 11.94 9.10 3.35
C ASN A 253 12.87 7.91 3.48
N TYR A 254 13.30 7.35 2.35
CA TYR A 254 14.15 6.17 2.30
C TYR A 254 15.56 6.49 2.80
N THR A 255 16.07 5.61 3.66
CA THR A 255 17.40 5.65 4.26
C THR A 255 18.03 4.26 4.22
N GLY A 256 19.37 4.17 4.10
CA GLY A 256 20.03 2.86 4.11
C GLY A 256 19.63 1.93 2.95
N PHE A 257 19.23 2.52 1.81
CA PHE A 257 18.85 1.77 0.62
C PHE A 257 19.98 0.87 0.15
N ARG A 258 19.66 -0.40 -0.08
CA ARG A 258 20.62 -1.41 -0.54
C ARG A 258 19.95 -2.41 -1.46
N ILE A 259 20.66 -2.79 -2.51
CA ILE A 259 20.28 -3.92 -3.37
C ILE A 259 20.70 -5.20 -2.66
N ALA A 260 19.80 -5.72 -1.84
CA ALA A 260 19.99 -6.96 -1.09
C ALA A 260 18.70 -7.76 -1.15
N LYS A 261 18.82 -9.09 -1.29
CA LYS A 261 17.66 -9.97 -1.29
C LYS A 261 17.14 -10.07 0.15
N PRO A 262 15.86 -9.76 0.43
CA PRO A 262 15.31 -9.91 1.77
C PRO A 262 15.34 -11.36 2.23
N ASP A 263 15.58 -11.59 3.52
CA ASP A 263 15.43 -12.91 4.15
C ASP A 263 13.93 -13.21 4.33
N PRO A 264 13.38 -14.22 3.63
CA PRO A 264 11.97 -14.57 3.76
C PRO A 264 11.53 -14.85 5.20
N ALA A 265 12.40 -15.43 6.03
CA ALA A 265 12.09 -15.76 7.42
C ALA A 265 11.81 -14.52 8.27
N GLN A 266 12.46 -13.40 7.93
CA GLN A 266 12.28 -12.10 8.58
C GLN A 266 11.22 -11.24 7.89
N THR A 267 10.68 -11.66 6.75
CA THR A 267 9.71 -10.89 5.98
C THR A 267 8.40 -11.65 5.76
N TRP A 268 8.18 -12.19 4.58
CA TRP A 268 6.88 -12.69 4.15
C TRP A 268 6.57 -14.13 4.61
N ALA A 269 7.56 -14.90 5.09
CA ALA A 269 7.25 -16.15 5.77
C ALA A 269 6.44 -15.92 7.06
N GLN A 270 6.47 -14.70 7.61
CA GLN A 270 5.62 -14.31 8.73
C GLN A 270 4.12 -14.42 8.40
N VAL A 271 3.71 -14.25 7.13
CA VAL A 271 2.31 -14.45 6.71
C VAL A 271 1.88 -15.88 7.01
N ALA A 272 2.66 -16.88 6.57
CA ALA A 272 2.35 -18.29 6.84
C ALA A 272 2.41 -18.63 8.34
N ALA A 273 3.28 -17.96 9.10
CA ALA A 273 3.42 -18.19 10.54
C ALA A 273 2.31 -17.55 11.38
N MET A 274 1.74 -16.42 10.94
CA MET A 274 0.80 -15.61 11.72
C MET A 274 -0.64 -15.71 11.23
N CYS A 275 -0.87 -16.00 9.96
CA CYS A 275 -2.19 -16.08 9.36
C CYS A 275 -2.77 -17.50 9.51
N PRO A 276 -4.07 -17.63 9.83
CA PRO A 276 -4.75 -18.91 9.61
C PRO A 276 -4.78 -19.23 8.11
N SER A 277 -5.03 -20.50 7.76
CA SER A 277 -5.05 -20.93 6.35
C SER A 277 -6.02 -20.15 5.46
N ASN A 278 -7.11 -19.63 6.04
CA ASN A 278 -8.03 -18.70 5.40
C ASN A 278 -8.21 -17.46 6.30
N PRO A 279 -7.35 -16.43 6.16
CA PRO A 279 -7.46 -15.24 6.99
C PRO A 279 -8.73 -14.46 6.65
N PRO A 280 -9.41 -13.90 7.68
CA PRO A 280 -10.57 -13.05 7.43
C PRO A 280 -10.16 -11.78 6.69
N PRO A 281 -11.09 -11.12 5.97
CA PRO A 281 -10.86 -9.78 5.43
C PRO A 281 -10.45 -8.78 6.53
N CYS A 282 -9.58 -7.85 6.20
CA CYS A 282 -9.18 -6.79 7.11
C CYS A 282 -10.30 -5.77 7.33
N GLN A 283 -10.67 -5.57 8.58
CA GLN A 283 -11.66 -4.58 9.00
C GLN A 283 -11.01 -3.23 9.38
N LEU A 284 -10.04 -2.77 8.58
CA LEU A 284 -9.28 -1.55 8.88
C LEU A 284 -10.05 -0.27 8.54
N PHE A 285 -10.95 -0.35 7.56
CA PHE A 285 -11.79 0.75 7.11
C PHE A 285 -13.24 0.68 7.59
N GLU A 286 -13.73 -0.53 7.90
CA GLU A 286 -15.09 -0.83 8.35
C GLU A 286 -15.00 -1.82 9.52
N PRO A 287 -14.71 -1.35 10.75
CA PRO A 287 -14.62 -2.21 11.93
C PRO A 287 -16.00 -2.75 12.36
N PRO A 288 -16.06 -3.80 13.21
CA PRO A 288 -17.30 -4.33 13.77
C PRO A 288 -18.13 -3.27 14.51
N THR A 289 -19.44 -3.51 14.59
CA THR A 289 -20.40 -2.64 15.27
C THR A 289 -19.99 -2.38 16.72
N GLY A 290 -19.82 -1.11 17.10
CA GLY A 290 -19.35 -0.68 18.42
C GLY A 290 -17.96 -0.03 18.42
N GLN A 291 -17.20 -0.13 17.33
CA GLN A 291 -15.97 0.63 17.09
C GLN A 291 -16.24 1.71 16.03
N SER A 292 -16.14 2.99 16.39
CA SER A 292 -16.30 4.10 15.43
C SER A 292 -14.96 4.41 14.80
N ASN A 293 -14.81 4.08 13.51
CA ASN A 293 -13.76 4.64 12.67
C ASN A 293 -14.40 5.56 11.62
N GLY A 294 -13.68 6.59 11.22
CA GLY A 294 -14.11 7.57 10.21
C GLY A 294 -14.26 6.96 8.81
N HIS A 295 -14.37 7.82 7.79
CA HIS A 295 -14.65 7.36 6.43
C HIS A 295 -13.42 6.71 5.76
N LYS A 296 -13.67 5.72 4.88
CA LYS A 296 -12.67 5.18 3.93
C LYS A 296 -11.94 6.31 3.21
N ALA A 297 -10.60 6.23 3.13
CA ALA A 297 -9.85 7.04 2.19
C ALA A 297 -10.40 6.80 0.78
N GLN A 298 -10.84 7.86 0.11
CA GLN A 298 -11.67 7.79 -1.10
C GLN A 298 -10.83 7.50 -2.36
N TRP A 299 -9.91 6.54 -2.32
CA TRP A 299 -9.07 6.15 -3.45
C TRP A 299 -9.89 5.72 -4.68
N ASN A 300 -11.10 5.19 -4.47
CA ASN A 300 -12.05 4.91 -5.55
C ASN A 300 -12.49 6.17 -6.32
N LYS A 301 -12.32 7.37 -5.77
CA LYS A 301 -12.55 8.63 -6.50
C LYS A 301 -11.44 8.97 -7.48
N LEU A 302 -10.26 8.34 -7.41
CA LEU A 302 -9.29 8.41 -8.51
C LEU A 302 -9.88 7.80 -9.81
N MET A 303 -10.92 6.95 -9.75
CA MET A 303 -11.61 6.47 -10.96
C MET A 303 -12.44 7.56 -11.66
N GLN A 304 -12.74 8.68 -11.00
CA GLN A 304 -13.59 9.72 -11.56
C GLN A 304 -12.79 10.89 -12.12
N ARG A 305 -12.40 10.75 -13.39
CA ARG A 305 -12.49 11.84 -14.37
C ARG A 305 -13.13 11.29 -15.64
N LYS A 306 -14.46 11.25 -15.66
CA LYS A 306 -15.15 11.42 -16.95
C LYS A 306 -14.92 12.89 -17.36
N PRO A 307 -14.51 13.17 -18.60
CA PRO A 307 -14.50 14.53 -19.12
C PRO A 307 -15.88 15.18 -19.02
#